data_AF-M2PPX6-F1
#
_entry.id   AF-M2PPX6-F1
#
_cell.length_a   1.000
_cell.length_b   1.000
_cell.length_c   1.000
_cell.angle_alpha   90.00
_cell.angle_beta   90.00
_cell.angle_gamma   90.00
#
_symmetry.space_group_name_H-M   'P 1'
#
loop_
_entity.id
_entity.type
_entity.pdbx_description
1 polymer ?
#
loop_
_entity_poly.entity_id
_entity_poly.type
_entity_poly.pdbx_seq_one_letter_code
_entity_poly.pdbx_strand_id
1 'polypeptide(L)'
;MEESQHPPVVVDSMTIVAPSPHHLPLECSVKWTATQERSINHEFPFIDLHLETPEDYVSRIYLQHLWLPESLMPLRFLVLSLLRVTSDPQPSAQTPAPHCLIHLLHPLLLTPRACSQKYQTHVSQVLADDSSGSSDVEESMMWYALKFEKMDDDQGRHAKGDHHVLDGKWKNDWLERMERREVLIQILLHFLLLSLPGVPTPNQTDSPPASPRKRKRHQRDDVLPSTAVLEEQLEFLMDKLSMWQLMSSLDEPGRPGAPLPNSKGKQKAVDERDWMQVFCEDLVERL
;
A
#
# COMPACT_ATOMS: atom_id res chain seq x y z
N MET A 1 -39.19 40.71 17.58
CA MET A 1 -38.02 40.05 18.20
C MET A 1 -37.75 38.82 17.37
N GLU A 2 -36.96 38.98 16.32
CA GLU A 2 -36.50 37.87 15.48
C GLU A 2 -35.19 37.38 16.07
N GLU A 3 -35.20 36.15 16.58
CA GLU A 3 -34.05 35.47 17.15
C GLU A 3 -33.19 34.98 15.98
N SER A 4 -32.10 35.69 15.70
CA SER A 4 -31.17 35.36 14.64
C SER A 4 -30.38 34.11 15.04
N GLN A 5 -30.79 32.95 14.53
CA GLN A 5 -30.03 31.70 14.63
C GLN A 5 -28.79 31.81 13.75
N HIS A 6 -27.64 32.09 14.38
CA HIS A 6 -26.35 31.92 13.72
C HIS A 6 -26.11 30.42 13.46
N PRO A 7 -25.65 30.04 12.25
CA PRO A 7 -25.26 28.66 11.98
C PRO A 7 -24.08 28.28 12.89
N PRO A 8 -24.03 27.03 13.37
CA PRO A 8 -22.91 26.55 14.16
C PRO A 8 -21.63 26.64 13.33
N VAL A 9 -20.60 27.25 13.91
CA VAL A 9 -19.24 27.22 13.37
C VAL A 9 -18.79 25.76 13.38
N VAL A 10 -18.65 25.16 12.19
CA VAL A 10 -18.09 23.82 12.04
C VAL A 10 -16.61 23.94 12.42
N VAL A 11 -16.27 23.45 13.61
CA VAL A 11 -14.88 23.35 14.05
C VAL A 11 -14.30 22.14 13.33
N ASP A 12 -13.42 22.38 12.37
CA ASP A 12 -12.72 21.31 11.64
C ASP A 12 -11.97 20.45 12.65
N SER A 13 -12.26 19.14 12.65
CA SER A 13 -11.57 18.21 13.54
C SER A 13 -10.13 18.06 13.07
N MET A 14 -9.17 18.42 13.92
CA MET A 14 -7.76 18.39 13.57
C MET A 14 -7.30 16.93 13.52
N THR A 15 -6.92 16.45 12.33
CA THR A 15 -6.33 15.12 12.16
C THR A 15 -4.86 15.18 12.56
N ILE A 16 -4.42 14.25 13.41
CA ILE A 16 -3.05 14.23 13.93
C ILE A 16 -2.45 12.82 13.80
N VAL A 17 -1.12 12.76 13.68
CA VAL A 17 -0.37 11.50 13.70
C VAL A 17 0.14 11.26 15.11
N ALA A 18 -0.30 10.19 15.76
CA ALA A 18 0.15 9.80 17.09
C ALA A 18 1.66 9.50 17.07
N PRO A 19 2.42 9.96 18.10
CA PRO A 19 3.85 9.68 18.19
C PRO A 19 4.10 8.18 18.36
N SER A 20 5.26 7.71 17.86
CA SER A 20 5.67 6.32 18.08
C SER A 20 5.83 6.07 19.59
N PRO A 21 5.35 4.93 20.13
CA PRO A 21 5.52 4.59 21.55
C PRO A 21 6.99 4.47 21.95
N HIS A 22 7.87 4.25 20.98
CA HIS A 22 9.31 4.19 21.16
C HIS A 22 9.98 5.23 20.28
N HIS A 23 10.70 6.17 20.91
CA HIS A 23 11.51 7.17 20.23
C HIS A 23 12.98 6.89 20.56
N LEU A 24 13.78 6.62 19.53
CA LEU A 24 15.23 6.56 19.70
C LEU A 24 15.76 8.01 19.66
N PRO A 25 16.66 8.41 20.57
CA PRO A 25 17.29 9.72 20.50
C PRO A 25 17.94 9.91 19.13
N LEU A 26 17.46 10.91 18.37
CA LEU A 26 18.01 11.26 17.06
C LEU A 26 19.36 12.01 17.16
N GLU A 27 19.75 12.40 18.38
CA GLU A 27 21.07 12.95 18.64
C GLU A 27 22.14 11.86 18.48
N CYS A 28 22.69 11.78 17.26
CA CYS A 28 23.84 10.94 17.00
C CYS A 28 25.07 11.58 17.67
N SER A 29 25.49 11.04 18.81
CA SER A 29 26.73 11.47 19.49
C SER A 29 28.00 11.23 18.65
N VAL A 30 27.87 10.48 17.55
CA VAL A 30 28.94 10.24 16.59
C VAL A 30 29.07 11.45 15.68
N LYS A 31 30.21 12.15 15.79
CA LYS A 31 30.59 13.21 14.86
C LYS A 31 31.00 12.57 13.54
N TRP A 32 30.11 12.61 12.56
CA TRP A 32 30.43 12.19 11.20
C TRP A 32 31.52 13.09 10.62
N THR A 33 32.46 12.50 9.88
CA THR A 33 33.44 13.30 9.13
C THR A 33 32.77 13.90 7.90
N ALA A 34 33.25 15.06 7.42
CA ALA A 34 32.73 15.70 6.21
C ALA A 34 32.78 14.80 4.95
N THR A 35 33.66 13.78 4.94
CA THR A 35 33.71 12.77 3.88
C THR A 35 32.59 11.74 4.03
N GLN A 36 32.28 11.33 5.26
CA GLN A 36 31.18 10.40 5.50
C GLN A 36 29.82 11.06 5.32
N GLU A 37 29.64 12.32 5.74
CA GLU A 37 28.41 13.08 5.47
C GLU A 37 28.14 13.19 3.97
N ARG A 38 29.18 13.48 3.18
CA ARG A 38 29.09 13.47 1.71
C ARG A 38 28.81 12.08 1.12
N SER A 39 29.00 11.00 1.88
CA SER A 39 28.70 9.64 1.45
C SER A 39 27.32 9.14 1.91
N ILE A 40 26.62 9.90 2.75
CA ILE A 40 25.25 9.55 3.14
C ILE A 40 24.37 9.74 1.90
N ASN A 41 23.62 8.70 1.56
CA ASN A 41 22.75 8.75 0.39
C ASN A 41 21.56 9.68 0.68
N HIS A 42 21.54 10.84 0.02
CA HIS A 42 20.45 11.82 0.08
C HIS A 42 19.35 11.56 -0.96
N GLU A 43 19.41 10.44 -1.71
CA GLU A 43 18.44 10.08 -2.74
C GLU A 43 17.12 9.53 -2.18
N PHE A 44 16.97 9.43 -0.84
CA PHE A 44 15.71 8.98 -0.25
C PHE A 44 14.62 10.05 -0.43
N PRO A 45 13.45 9.73 -1.01
CA PRO A 45 12.44 10.74 -1.40
C PRO A 45 11.79 11.53 -0.26
N PHE A 46 11.97 11.14 1.00
CA PHE A 46 11.30 11.74 2.15
C PHE A 46 12.32 12.39 3.11
N ILE A 47 12.57 13.68 2.93
CA ILE A 47 13.63 14.42 3.65
C ILE A 47 13.05 15.24 4.82
N ASP A 48 11.85 15.80 4.67
CA ASP A 48 11.28 16.77 5.63
C ASP A 48 10.20 16.17 6.54
N LEU A 49 10.54 15.12 7.29
CA LEU A 49 9.61 14.40 8.18
C LEU A 49 9.00 15.27 9.30
N HIS A 50 9.62 16.40 9.64
CA HIS A 50 9.15 17.29 10.72
C HIS A 50 7.96 18.18 10.33
N LEU A 51 7.73 18.38 9.03
CA LEU A 51 6.65 19.19 8.49
C LEU A 51 5.56 18.33 7.82
N GLU A 52 5.62 17.03 8.06
CA GLU A 52 4.76 16.04 7.42
C GLU A 52 3.28 16.22 7.85
N THR A 53 2.40 16.42 6.88
CA THR A 53 0.95 16.40 7.09
C THR A 53 0.45 14.96 7.27
N PRO A 54 -0.74 14.73 7.85
CA PRO A 54 -1.33 13.39 7.92
C PRO A 54 -1.48 12.72 6.53
N GLU A 55 -1.79 13.50 5.50
CA GLU A 55 -1.87 13.08 4.10
C GLU A 55 -0.50 12.60 3.59
N ASP A 56 0.55 13.38 3.84
CA ASP A 56 1.92 13.03 3.48
C ASP A 56 2.38 11.77 4.23
N TYR A 57 2.04 11.66 5.53
CA TYR A 57 2.34 10.48 6.35
C TYR A 57 1.71 9.21 5.76
N VAL A 58 0.41 9.25 5.45
CA VAL A 58 -0.30 8.10 4.89
C VAL A 58 0.27 7.73 3.52
N SER A 59 0.54 8.72 2.67
CA SER A 59 1.14 8.51 1.34
C SER A 59 2.55 7.91 1.45
N ARG A 60 3.38 8.42 2.37
CA ARG A 60 4.71 7.89 2.63
C ARG A 60 4.66 6.45 3.13
N ILE A 61 3.80 6.16 4.11
CA ILE A 61 3.64 4.81 4.65
C ILE A 61 3.20 3.84 3.56
N TYR A 62 2.25 4.24 2.71
CA TYR A 62 1.81 3.47 1.56
C TYR A 62 2.97 3.18 0.60
N LEU A 63 3.69 4.22 0.15
CA LEU A 63 4.77 4.09 -0.83
C LEU A 63 5.97 3.32 -0.29
N GLN A 64 6.31 3.48 1.01
CA GLN A 64 7.37 2.71 1.64
C GLN A 64 7.01 1.22 1.69
N HIS A 65 5.80 0.87 2.11
CA HIS A 65 5.37 -0.53 2.10
C HIS A 65 5.23 -1.06 0.67
N LEU A 66 4.86 -0.22 -0.31
CA LEU A 66 4.74 -0.64 -1.70
C LEU A 66 6.12 -0.95 -2.30
N TRP A 67 7.02 0.03 -2.31
CA TRP A 67 8.25 -0.03 -3.10
C TRP A 67 9.44 -0.68 -2.39
N LEU A 68 9.53 -0.56 -1.06
CA LEU A 68 10.65 -1.15 -0.32
C LEU A 68 10.43 -2.66 -0.12
N PRO A 69 11.51 -3.46 -0.09
CA PRO A 69 11.42 -4.90 0.07
C PRO A 69 10.82 -5.30 1.41
N GLU A 70 10.24 -6.50 1.47
CA GLU A 70 9.60 -7.08 2.66
C GLU A 70 10.54 -7.17 3.87
N SER A 71 11.85 -7.27 3.66
CA SER A 71 12.86 -7.26 4.73
C SER A 71 12.99 -5.91 5.44
N LEU A 72 12.70 -4.80 4.74
CA LEU A 72 12.76 -3.44 5.27
C LEU A 72 11.38 -2.95 5.71
N MET A 73 10.35 -3.18 4.89
CA MET A 73 8.98 -2.77 5.16
C MET A 73 8.02 -3.97 5.12
N PRO A 74 7.99 -4.82 6.15
CA PRO A 74 7.07 -5.96 6.21
C PRO A 74 5.60 -5.52 6.17
N LEU A 75 4.78 -6.18 5.35
CA LEU A 75 3.35 -5.82 5.20
C LEU A 75 2.56 -5.92 6.51
N ARG A 76 2.98 -6.77 7.45
CA ARG A 76 2.41 -6.86 8.81
C ARG A 76 2.41 -5.59 9.63
N PHE A 77 3.23 -4.62 9.26
CA PHE A 77 3.28 -3.33 9.96
C PHE A 77 2.49 -2.23 9.28
N LEU A 78 1.89 -2.49 8.10
CA LEU A 78 1.15 -1.48 7.34
C LEU A 78 -0.04 -0.95 8.14
N VAL A 79 -0.94 -1.84 8.56
CA VAL A 79 -2.17 -1.48 9.27
C VAL A 79 -1.84 -0.77 10.58
N LEU A 80 -0.88 -1.31 11.35
CA LEU A 80 -0.42 -0.70 12.60
C LEU A 80 0.17 0.70 12.40
N SER A 81 0.88 0.93 11.29
CA SER A 81 1.43 2.24 10.96
C SER A 81 0.32 3.23 10.60
N LEU A 82 -0.66 2.81 9.81
CA LEU A 82 -1.80 3.66 9.40
C LEU A 82 -2.72 4.02 10.58
N LEU A 83 -2.93 3.09 11.52
CA LEU A 83 -3.72 3.33 12.73
C LEU A 83 -3.11 4.36 13.69
N ARG A 84 -1.88 4.83 13.43
CA ARG A 84 -1.32 5.98 14.15
C ARG A 84 -2.01 7.29 13.78
N VAL A 85 -2.72 7.36 12.65
CA VAL A 85 -3.51 8.54 12.31
C VAL A 85 -4.80 8.51 13.11
N THR A 86 -4.93 9.45 14.03
CA THR A 86 -6.07 9.54 14.95
C THR A 86 -6.74 10.90 14.83
N SER A 87 -8.06 10.92 14.97
CA SER A 87 -8.79 12.17 15.17
C SER A 87 -8.67 12.61 16.63
N ASP A 88 -8.45 13.90 16.87
CA ASP A 88 -8.51 14.46 18.23
C ASP A 88 -9.91 14.19 18.83
N PRO A 89 -10.03 13.52 20.00
CA PRO A 89 -11.32 13.21 20.59
C PRO A 89 -12.07 14.48 20.98
N GLN A 90 -12.98 14.94 20.11
CA GLN A 90 -13.94 15.99 20.44
C GLN A 90 -14.91 15.48 21.53
N PRO A 91 -14.92 16.07 22.74
CA PRO A 91 -15.71 15.56 23.86
C PRO A 91 -17.23 15.79 23.74
N SER A 92 -17.69 16.47 22.69
CA SER A 92 -19.07 16.98 22.57
C SER A 92 -19.92 16.38 21.45
N ALA A 93 -19.39 15.50 20.60
CA ALA A 93 -20.16 14.92 19.49
C ALA A 93 -20.96 13.69 19.96
N GLN A 94 -22.30 13.79 19.94
CA GLN A 94 -23.21 12.70 20.31
C GLN A 94 -23.36 11.62 19.22
N THR A 95 -22.88 11.90 18.01
CA THR A 95 -22.89 10.97 16.88
C THR A 95 -21.46 10.56 16.51
N PRO A 96 -21.19 9.26 16.27
CA PRO A 96 -19.88 8.81 15.82
C PRO A 96 -19.59 9.41 14.44
N ALA A 97 -18.67 10.37 14.40
CA ALA A 97 -18.15 10.91 13.15
C ALA A 97 -17.36 9.82 12.40
N PRO A 98 -17.34 9.84 11.05
CA PRO A 98 -16.51 8.92 10.28
C PRO A 98 -15.05 9.11 10.64
N HIS A 99 -14.31 8.01 10.73
CA HIS A 99 -12.89 8.05 11.04
C HIS A 99 -12.11 8.82 9.95
N CYS A 100 -11.26 9.78 10.31
CA CYS A 100 -10.51 10.62 9.36
C CYS A 100 -9.69 9.80 8.33
N LEU A 101 -9.13 8.68 8.77
CA LEU A 101 -8.35 7.76 7.93
C LEU A 101 -9.13 7.27 6.70
N ILE A 102 -10.46 7.22 6.74
CA ILE A 102 -11.28 6.85 5.57
C ILE A 102 -11.04 7.84 4.42
N HIS A 103 -11.04 9.15 4.72
CA HIS A 103 -10.81 10.19 3.73
C HIS A 103 -9.36 10.18 3.22
N LEU A 104 -8.39 9.92 4.10
CA LEU A 104 -6.97 9.89 3.74
C LEU A 104 -6.59 8.68 2.87
N LEU A 105 -7.24 7.53 3.08
CA LEU A 105 -6.97 6.32 2.32
C LEU A 105 -7.68 6.29 0.97
N HIS A 106 -8.82 6.96 0.84
CA HIS A 106 -9.64 6.91 -0.37
C HIS A 106 -8.87 7.24 -1.68
N PRO A 107 -8.00 8.27 -1.75
CA PRO A 107 -7.19 8.55 -2.94
C PRO A 107 -6.20 7.44 -3.31
N LEU A 108 -5.83 6.59 -2.34
CA LEU A 108 -4.87 5.50 -2.53
C LEU A 108 -5.54 4.17 -2.92
N LEU A 109 -6.88 4.10 -2.87
CA LEU A 109 -7.61 2.89 -3.23
C LEU A 109 -7.60 2.69 -4.75
N LEU A 110 -7.19 1.49 -5.15
CA LEU A 110 -7.14 1.09 -6.54
C LEU A 110 -8.08 -0.10 -6.76
N THR A 111 -8.84 -0.04 -7.85
CA THR A 111 -9.54 -1.22 -8.36
C THR A 111 -8.53 -2.24 -8.91
N PRO A 112 -8.85 -3.54 -8.96
CA PRO A 112 -7.96 -4.55 -9.53
C PRO A 112 -7.47 -4.22 -10.95
N ARG A 113 -8.36 -3.62 -11.75
CA ARG A 113 -8.07 -3.15 -13.11
C ARG A 113 -7.11 -1.96 -13.10
N ALA A 114 -7.28 -1.01 -12.19
CA ALA A 114 -6.39 0.13 -12.05
C ALA A 114 -4.97 -0.31 -11.66
N CYS A 115 -4.84 -1.27 -10.73
CA CYS A 115 -3.54 -1.88 -10.41
C CYS A 115 -2.89 -2.49 -11.66
N SER A 116 -3.61 -3.33 -12.42
CA SER A 116 -3.05 -3.93 -13.64
C SER A 116 -2.65 -2.89 -14.67
N GLN A 117 -3.48 -1.87 -14.89
CA GLN A 117 -3.16 -0.81 -15.82
C GLN A 117 -1.92 -0.03 -15.38
N LYS A 118 -1.77 0.25 -14.08
CA LYS A 118 -0.61 0.94 -13.52
C LYS A 118 0.68 0.21 -13.88
N TYR A 119 0.78 -1.09 -13.64
CA TYR A 119 2.02 -1.83 -13.91
C TYR A 119 2.23 -2.18 -15.39
N GLN A 120 1.18 -2.57 -16.11
CA GLN A 120 1.28 -2.98 -17.51
C GLN A 120 1.50 -1.79 -18.46
N THR A 121 1.01 -0.60 -18.11
CA THR A 121 1.14 0.58 -18.98
C THR A 121 2.01 1.66 -18.36
N HIS A 122 1.61 2.20 -17.20
CA HIS A 122 2.24 3.41 -16.67
C HIS A 122 3.68 3.15 -16.22
N VAL A 123 3.87 2.24 -15.27
CA VAL A 123 5.21 1.89 -14.75
C VAL A 123 6.08 1.32 -15.87
N SER A 124 5.52 0.46 -16.73
CA SER A 124 6.24 -0.09 -17.88
C SER A 124 6.78 0.99 -18.82
N GLN A 125 5.99 2.04 -19.06
CA GLN A 125 6.37 3.20 -19.88
C GLN A 125 7.40 4.08 -19.18
N VAL A 126 7.22 4.39 -17.89
CA VAL A 126 8.20 5.15 -17.11
C VAL A 126 9.57 4.46 -17.14
N LEU A 127 9.59 3.13 -17.00
CA LEU A 127 10.82 2.32 -17.11
C LEU A 127 11.36 2.19 -18.55
N ALA A 128 10.66 2.67 -19.57
CA ALA A 128 11.15 2.70 -20.95
C ALA A 128 11.68 4.09 -21.34
N ASP A 129 11.14 5.13 -20.71
CA ASP A 129 11.52 6.52 -20.96
C ASP A 129 12.82 6.93 -20.23
N ASP A 130 13.28 6.13 -19.25
CA ASP A 130 14.51 6.32 -18.45
C ASP A 130 14.66 7.73 -17.83
N SER A 131 13.55 8.45 -17.67
CA SER A 131 13.53 9.81 -17.18
C SER A 131 13.53 9.85 -15.64
N SER A 132 14.70 9.75 -15.03
CA SER A 132 14.87 9.79 -13.55
C SER A 132 14.63 11.17 -12.91
N GLY A 133 13.85 12.05 -13.54
CA GLY A 133 13.69 13.46 -13.18
C GLY A 133 12.26 13.88 -12.84
N SER A 134 11.39 12.92 -12.54
CA SER A 134 9.99 13.21 -12.20
C SER A 134 9.87 13.90 -10.84
N SER A 135 8.99 14.90 -10.77
CA SER A 135 8.60 15.53 -9.51
C SER A 135 7.64 14.65 -8.69
N ASP A 136 7.21 13.51 -9.24
CA ASP A 136 6.31 12.61 -8.55
C ASP A 136 7.08 11.80 -7.49
N VAL A 137 6.54 11.83 -6.27
CA VAL A 137 7.15 11.17 -5.10
C VAL A 137 7.06 9.65 -5.24
N GLU A 138 5.99 9.14 -5.84
CA GLU A 138 5.84 7.72 -6.12
C GLU A 138 6.90 7.26 -7.11
N GLU A 139 7.04 7.93 -8.25
CA GLU A 139 8.08 7.62 -9.24
C GLU A 139 9.49 7.71 -8.64
N SER A 140 9.76 8.72 -7.83
CA SER A 140 11.04 8.86 -7.13
C SER A 140 11.33 7.66 -6.21
N MET A 141 10.32 7.19 -5.47
CA MET A 141 10.44 6.03 -4.59
C MET A 141 10.60 4.72 -5.38
N MET A 142 9.89 4.60 -6.50
CA MET A 142 10.05 3.48 -7.43
C MET A 142 11.49 3.37 -7.94
N TRP A 143 12.04 4.48 -8.46
CA TRP A 143 13.42 4.50 -8.96
C TRP A 143 14.44 4.21 -7.86
N TYR A 144 14.22 4.75 -6.66
CA TYR A 144 15.03 4.42 -5.49
C TYR A 144 15.05 2.91 -5.24
N ALA A 145 13.89 2.27 -5.11
CA ALA A 145 13.80 0.83 -4.88
C ALA A 145 14.45 0.00 -6.00
N LEU A 146 14.18 0.36 -7.27
CA LEU A 146 14.73 -0.32 -8.44
C LEU A 146 16.25 -0.29 -8.46
N LYS A 147 16.87 0.86 -8.13
CA LYS A 147 18.33 1.04 -8.10
C LYS A 147 18.99 0.11 -7.08
N PHE A 148 18.42 -0.01 -5.89
CA PHE A 148 18.95 -0.88 -4.84
C PHE A 148 18.82 -2.36 -5.20
N GLU A 149 17.73 -2.76 -5.86
CA GLU A 149 17.55 -4.14 -6.28
C GLU A 149 18.54 -4.54 -7.39
N LYS A 150 18.81 -3.66 -8.36
CA LYS A 150 19.83 -3.90 -9.39
C LYS A 150 21.25 -4.01 -8.82
N MET A 151 21.56 -3.23 -7.77
CA MET A 151 22.88 -3.28 -7.11
C MET A 151 23.18 -4.61 -6.41
N ASP A 152 22.14 -5.32 -5.95
CA ASP A 152 22.29 -6.64 -5.33
C ASP A 152 22.55 -7.73 -6.39
N ASP A 153 21.88 -7.65 -7.55
CA ASP A 153 21.99 -8.64 -8.63
C ASP A 153 23.34 -8.52 -9.40
N ASP A 154 23.88 -7.31 -9.57
CA ASP A 154 25.15 -7.05 -10.28
C ASP A 154 26.37 -7.66 -9.58
N GLN A 155 26.33 -7.84 -8.25
CA GLN A 155 27.42 -8.49 -7.51
C GLN A 155 27.52 -10.00 -7.80
N GLY A 156 26.46 -10.62 -8.33
CA GLY A 156 26.38 -12.06 -8.58
C GLY A 156 26.56 -12.49 -10.04
N ARG A 157 26.35 -11.61 -11.03
CA ARG A 157 26.14 -12.01 -12.45
C ARG A 157 27.12 -11.37 -13.44
N HIS A 158 28.42 -11.45 -13.19
CA HIS A 158 29.45 -11.16 -14.21
C HIS A 158 29.68 -12.32 -15.19
N ALA A 159 28.63 -12.81 -15.88
CA ALA A 159 28.77 -13.81 -16.94
C ALA A 159 28.27 -13.24 -18.28
N LYS A 160 29.21 -12.99 -19.19
CA LYS A 160 29.00 -12.45 -20.54
C LYS A 160 28.08 -13.34 -21.38
N GLY A 161 26.88 -12.84 -21.71
CA GLY A 161 26.07 -13.37 -22.81
C GLY A 161 24.59 -13.10 -22.63
N ASP A 162 24.02 -12.25 -23.49
CA ASP A 162 22.58 -11.95 -23.63
C ASP A 162 21.92 -11.08 -22.54
N HIS A 163 22.56 -9.95 -22.23
CA HIS A 163 22.12 -8.98 -21.22
C HIS A 163 20.72 -8.38 -21.52
N HIS A 164 20.29 -8.31 -22.78
CA HIS A 164 19.04 -7.64 -23.16
C HIS A 164 17.81 -8.54 -22.98
N VAL A 165 17.90 -9.84 -23.28
CA VAL A 165 16.78 -10.79 -23.06
C VAL A 165 16.60 -11.07 -21.56
N LEU A 166 17.72 -11.18 -20.82
CA LEU A 166 17.70 -11.35 -19.37
C LEU A 166 17.09 -10.13 -18.66
N ASP A 167 17.36 -8.92 -19.13
CA ASP A 167 16.79 -7.68 -18.59
C ASP A 167 15.26 -7.60 -18.81
N GLY A 168 14.77 -8.03 -19.98
CA GLY A 168 13.34 -8.05 -20.26
C GLY A 168 12.55 -9.03 -19.37
N LYS A 169 13.07 -10.24 -19.16
CA LYS A 169 12.44 -11.21 -18.25
C LYS A 169 12.47 -10.70 -16.80
N TRP A 170 13.63 -10.23 -16.34
CA TRP A 170 13.77 -9.68 -15.00
C TRP A 170 12.80 -8.50 -14.76
N LYS A 171 12.70 -7.59 -15.72
CA LYS A 171 11.75 -6.46 -15.66
C LYS A 171 10.31 -6.95 -15.52
N ASN A 172 9.90 -7.96 -16.29
CA ASN A 172 8.55 -8.52 -16.19
C ASN A 172 8.30 -9.19 -14.83
N ASP A 173 9.25 -10.00 -14.36
CA ASP A 173 9.17 -10.67 -13.05
C ASP A 173 9.10 -9.63 -11.90
N TRP A 174 9.86 -8.54 -12.03
CA TRP A 174 9.83 -7.40 -11.10
C TRP A 174 8.46 -6.71 -11.11
N LEU A 175 7.94 -6.35 -12.29
CA LEU A 175 6.64 -5.71 -12.45
C LEU A 175 5.51 -6.58 -11.88
N GLU A 176 5.51 -7.88 -12.15
CA GLU A 176 4.51 -8.81 -11.63
C GLU A 176 4.57 -8.88 -10.10
N ARG A 177 5.78 -8.96 -9.52
CA ARG A 177 5.98 -8.95 -8.07
C ARG A 177 5.47 -7.65 -7.44
N MET A 178 5.74 -6.51 -8.06
CA MET A 178 5.26 -5.21 -7.57
C MET A 178 3.74 -5.07 -7.70
N GLU A 179 3.14 -5.52 -8.81
CA GLU A 179 1.69 -5.57 -8.99
C GLU A 179 1.03 -6.44 -7.93
N ARG A 180 1.59 -7.63 -7.69
CA ARG A 180 1.12 -8.54 -6.64
C ARG A 180 1.17 -7.88 -5.27
N ARG A 181 2.30 -7.25 -4.94
CA ARG A 181 2.46 -6.55 -3.66
C ARG A 181 1.45 -5.42 -3.49
N GLU A 182 1.19 -4.63 -4.54
CA GLU A 182 0.16 -3.58 -4.47
C GLU A 182 -1.24 -4.17 -4.24
N VAL A 183 -1.60 -5.27 -4.92
CA VAL A 183 -2.88 -5.95 -4.68
C VAL A 183 -3.01 -6.43 -3.23
N LEU A 184 -1.95 -6.99 -2.64
CA LEU A 184 -1.96 -7.36 -1.22
C LEU A 184 -2.18 -6.15 -0.31
N ILE A 185 -1.50 -5.04 -0.58
CA ILE A 185 -1.69 -3.78 0.14
C ILE A 185 -3.15 -3.31 0.01
N GLN A 186 -3.71 -3.32 -1.20
CA GLN A 186 -5.09 -2.90 -1.44
C GLN A 186 -6.08 -3.74 -0.64
N ILE A 187 -5.89 -5.06 -0.56
CA ILE A 187 -6.73 -5.94 0.29
C ILE A 187 -6.67 -5.51 1.77
N LEU A 188 -5.48 -5.24 2.28
CA LEU A 188 -5.30 -4.77 3.67
C LEU A 188 -5.97 -3.42 3.91
N LEU A 189 -5.88 -2.49 2.96
CA LEU A 189 -6.55 -1.20 3.05
C LEU A 189 -8.07 -1.36 3.06
N HIS A 190 -8.64 -2.25 2.25
CA HIS A 190 -10.08 -2.52 2.26
C HIS A 190 -10.54 -3.16 3.57
N PHE A 191 -9.80 -4.14 4.11
CA PHE A 191 -10.09 -4.70 5.44
C PHE A 191 -10.03 -3.65 6.55
N LEU A 192 -9.00 -2.79 6.53
CA LEU A 192 -8.87 -1.69 7.47
C LEU A 192 -10.08 -0.76 7.39
N LEU A 193 -10.45 -0.32 6.18
CA LEU A 193 -11.61 0.56 5.98
C LEU A 193 -12.92 -0.05 6.47
N LEU A 194 -13.16 -1.33 6.18
CA LEU A 194 -14.35 -2.06 6.66
C LEU A 194 -14.39 -2.20 8.18
N SER A 195 -13.22 -2.16 8.84
CA SER A 195 -13.10 -2.25 10.30
C SER A 195 -13.21 -0.89 11.00
N LEU A 196 -13.12 0.23 10.28
CA LEU A 196 -13.22 1.56 10.86
C LEU A 196 -14.68 1.95 11.16
N PRO A 197 -14.93 2.69 12.27
CA PRO A 197 -16.26 3.20 12.56
C PRO A 197 -16.68 4.27 11.55
N GLY A 198 -17.99 4.30 11.23
CA GLY A 198 -18.62 5.37 10.46
C GLY A 198 -18.70 5.14 8.94
N VAL A 199 -18.34 3.97 8.44
CA VAL A 199 -18.63 3.61 7.03
C VAL A 199 -20.15 3.39 6.88
N PRO A 200 -20.82 4.05 5.90
CA PRO A 200 -22.26 3.90 5.71
C PRO A 200 -22.63 2.43 5.43
N THR A 201 -23.48 1.86 6.29
CA THR A 201 -24.10 0.54 6.07
C THR A 201 -25.34 0.70 5.18
N PRO A 202 -25.54 -0.12 4.14
CA PRO A 202 -26.62 0.03 3.16
C PRO A 202 -28.03 -0.01 3.78
N ASN A 203 -28.19 -0.60 4.96
CA ASN A 203 -29.50 -0.80 5.60
C ASN A 203 -30.03 0.38 6.42
N GLN A 204 -29.33 1.52 6.50
CA GLN A 204 -29.79 2.69 7.27
C GLN A 204 -30.66 3.68 6.45
N THR A 205 -31.28 3.22 5.36
CA THR A 205 -32.11 4.07 4.50
C THR A 205 -33.59 3.82 4.78
N ASP A 206 -34.09 4.28 5.93
CA ASP A 206 -35.53 4.44 6.21
C ASP A 206 -36.12 5.71 5.58
N SER A 207 -35.41 6.34 4.64
CA SER A 207 -35.91 7.51 3.92
C SER A 207 -36.82 7.09 2.75
N PRO A 208 -38.05 7.64 2.67
CA PRO A 208 -39.01 7.27 1.65
C PRO A 208 -38.51 7.60 0.24
N PRO A 209 -38.92 6.84 -0.79
CA PRO A 209 -38.42 6.97 -2.15
C PRO A 209 -38.75 8.35 -2.73
N ALA A 210 -37.75 9.24 -2.75
CA ALA A 210 -37.88 10.55 -3.37
C ALA A 210 -37.80 10.43 -4.90
N SER A 211 -38.85 10.93 -5.53
CA SER A 211 -39.11 11.10 -6.97
C SER A 211 -37.88 11.29 -7.89
N PRO A 212 -37.90 10.72 -9.11
CA PRO A 212 -36.78 10.77 -10.05
C PRO A 212 -36.59 12.18 -10.63
N ARG A 213 -35.69 12.96 -10.04
CA ARG A 213 -35.24 14.25 -10.62
C ARG A 213 -34.05 14.05 -11.57
N LYS A 214 -34.15 14.67 -12.74
CA LYS A 214 -33.21 14.63 -13.86
C LYS A 214 -31.76 14.87 -13.42
N ARG A 215 -30.88 13.91 -13.75
CA ARG A 215 -29.43 13.94 -13.56
C ARG A 215 -28.81 15.21 -14.18
N LYS A 216 -28.44 16.16 -13.33
CA LYS A 216 -27.41 17.15 -13.64
C LYS A 216 -26.08 16.51 -13.24
N ARG A 217 -25.14 16.44 -14.19
CA ARG A 217 -23.79 15.88 -14.05
C ARG A 217 -23.08 16.61 -12.90
N HIS A 218 -23.13 16.04 -11.70
CA HIS A 218 -22.59 16.64 -10.47
C HIS A 218 -21.08 16.40 -10.39
N GLN A 219 -20.39 17.38 -9.81
CA GLN A 219 -19.05 17.23 -9.22
C GLN A 219 -18.98 15.91 -8.46
N ARG A 220 -17.80 15.27 -8.47
CA ARG A 220 -17.47 14.23 -7.48
C ARG A 220 -17.47 14.91 -6.12
N ASP A 221 -18.64 15.07 -5.52
CA ASP A 221 -18.75 15.38 -4.10
C ASP A 221 -18.09 14.21 -3.34
N ASP A 222 -17.42 14.51 -2.24
CA ASP A 222 -16.71 13.60 -1.30
C ASP A 222 -17.66 12.58 -0.66
N VAL A 223 -18.35 11.79 -1.48
CA VAL A 223 -19.23 10.74 -1.02
C VAL A 223 -18.36 9.54 -0.69
N LEU A 224 -18.20 9.30 0.61
CA LEU A 224 -17.55 8.12 1.15
C LEU A 224 -18.14 6.85 0.51
N PRO A 225 -17.29 5.88 0.10
CA PRO A 225 -17.78 4.63 -0.44
C PRO A 225 -18.61 3.88 0.61
N SER A 226 -19.70 3.26 0.17
CA SER A 226 -20.49 2.41 1.06
C SER A 226 -19.74 1.10 1.35
N THR A 227 -20.05 0.48 2.49
CA THR A 227 -19.54 -0.85 2.85
C THR A 227 -19.71 -1.88 1.73
N ALA A 228 -20.88 -1.92 1.09
CA ALA A 228 -21.16 -2.85 -0.01
C ALA A 228 -20.21 -2.67 -1.21
N VAL A 229 -19.82 -1.43 -1.54
CA VAL A 229 -18.86 -1.17 -2.63
C VAL A 229 -17.47 -1.64 -2.24
N LEU A 230 -17.05 -1.41 -0.99
CA LEU A 230 -15.75 -1.87 -0.49
C LEU A 230 -15.67 -3.40 -0.45
N GLU A 231 -16.74 -4.09 -0.05
CA GLU A 231 -16.86 -5.55 -0.06
C GLU A 231 -16.76 -6.11 -1.48
N GLU A 232 -17.47 -5.52 -2.44
CA GLU A 232 -17.41 -5.91 -3.86
C GLU A 232 -15.98 -5.71 -4.43
N GLN A 233 -15.32 -4.60 -4.12
CA GLN A 233 -13.92 -4.39 -4.54
C GLN A 233 -12.97 -5.41 -3.91
N LEU A 234 -13.17 -5.74 -2.64
CA LEU A 234 -12.40 -6.76 -1.95
C LEU A 234 -12.58 -8.14 -2.60
N GLU A 235 -13.81 -8.51 -2.97
CA GLU A 235 -14.10 -9.76 -3.69
C GLU A 235 -13.32 -9.82 -5.01
N PHE A 236 -13.34 -8.75 -5.83
CA PHE A 236 -12.57 -8.72 -7.07
C PHE A 236 -11.05 -8.78 -6.87
N LEU A 237 -10.53 -8.21 -5.78
CA LEU A 237 -9.11 -8.33 -5.44
C LEU A 237 -8.74 -9.77 -5.04
N MET A 238 -9.60 -10.44 -4.28
CA MET A 238 -9.42 -11.84 -3.88
C MET A 238 -9.52 -12.81 -5.06
N ASP A 239 -10.45 -12.57 -5.98
CA ASP A 239 -10.55 -13.32 -7.24
C ASP A 239 -9.27 -13.20 -8.06
N LYS A 240 -8.69 -11.98 -8.13
CA LYS A 240 -7.43 -11.74 -8.82
C LYS A 240 -6.27 -12.49 -8.18
N LEU A 241 -6.17 -12.53 -6.85
CA LEU A 241 -5.16 -13.35 -6.15
C LEU A 241 -5.32 -14.84 -6.48
N SER A 242 -6.56 -15.34 -6.43
CA SER A 242 -6.88 -16.73 -6.73
C SER A 242 -6.49 -17.10 -8.16
N MET A 243 -6.74 -16.20 -9.11
CA MET A 243 -6.31 -16.36 -10.51
C MET A 243 -4.79 -16.45 -10.64
N TRP A 244 -4.03 -15.59 -9.94
CA TRP A 244 -2.56 -15.68 -9.95
C TRP A 244 -2.04 -16.96 -9.32
N GLN A 245 -2.63 -17.42 -8.21
CA GLN A 245 -2.26 -18.70 -7.61
C GLN A 245 -2.49 -19.85 -8.60
N LEU A 246 -3.63 -19.84 -9.30
CA LEU A 246 -3.94 -20.82 -10.35
C LEU A 246 -2.92 -20.76 -11.49
N MET A 247 -2.63 -19.56 -12.03
CA MET A 247 -1.65 -19.40 -13.12
C MET A 247 -0.25 -19.88 -12.70
N SER A 248 0.19 -19.54 -11.49
CA SER A 248 1.47 -20.00 -10.95
C SER A 248 1.53 -21.52 -10.82
N SER A 249 0.40 -22.20 -10.58
CA SER A 249 0.36 -23.67 -10.53
C SER A 249 0.46 -24.34 -11.90
N LEU A 250 0.10 -23.64 -12.98
CA LEU A 250 0.23 -24.11 -14.37
C LEU A 250 1.65 -23.92 -14.90
N ASP A 251 2.32 -22.86 -14.46
CA ASP A 251 3.70 -22.51 -14.81
C ASP A 251 4.76 -23.35 -14.07
N GLU A 252 4.36 -24.33 -13.25
CA GLU A 252 5.21 -25.46 -12.86
C GLU A 252 5.03 -26.66 -13.83
N PRO A 253 5.58 -26.63 -15.06
CA PRO A 253 5.59 -27.78 -15.93
C PRO A 253 6.61 -28.79 -15.39
N GLY A 254 6.18 -29.58 -14.42
CA GLY A 254 6.77 -30.86 -14.11
C GLY A 254 7.52 -30.97 -12.78
N ARG A 255 6.79 -31.44 -11.76
CA ARG A 255 7.28 -32.53 -10.91
C ARG A 255 6.84 -33.91 -11.45
N PRO A 256 7.36 -34.44 -12.58
CA PRO A 256 7.35 -35.88 -12.82
C PRO A 256 8.43 -36.50 -11.93
N GLY A 257 8.14 -36.57 -10.64
CA GLY A 257 9.14 -36.88 -9.63
C GLY A 257 8.65 -36.55 -8.23
N ALA A 258 7.49 -37.10 -7.86
CA ALA A 258 7.19 -37.30 -6.44
C ALA A 258 8.42 -37.99 -5.79
N PRO A 259 8.88 -37.52 -4.61
CA PRO A 259 10.12 -37.99 -4.03
C PRO A 259 10.06 -39.49 -3.77
N LEU A 260 11.02 -40.23 -4.33
CA LEU A 260 11.43 -41.51 -3.75
C LEU A 260 11.81 -41.24 -2.28
N PRO A 261 11.20 -41.94 -1.31
CA PRO A 261 11.43 -41.68 0.11
C PRO A 261 12.78 -42.25 0.52
N ASN A 262 13.90 -41.56 0.28
CA ASN A 262 15.19 -42.04 0.82
C ASN A 262 16.35 -41.05 0.99
N SER A 263 16.11 -39.74 1.12
CA SER A 263 17.14 -38.80 1.59
C SER A 263 17.02 -38.59 3.12
N LYS A 264 17.65 -39.49 3.89
CA LYS A 264 17.95 -39.29 5.31
C LYS A 264 18.97 -38.16 5.49
N GLY A 265 18.50 -36.92 5.51
CA GLY A 265 19.28 -35.76 5.94
C GLY A 265 18.36 -34.79 6.64
N LYS A 266 18.74 -34.32 7.84
CA LYS A 266 18.03 -33.27 8.60
C LYS A 266 17.93 -31.99 7.77
N GLN A 267 16.98 -31.91 6.84
CA GLN A 267 16.55 -30.65 6.26
C GLN A 267 15.57 -30.02 7.24
N LYS A 268 15.99 -28.88 7.77
CA LYS A 268 15.13 -27.85 8.37
C LYS A 268 13.84 -27.82 7.56
N ALA A 269 12.69 -28.12 8.18
CA ALA A 269 11.40 -28.09 7.51
C ALA A 269 11.30 -26.75 6.78
N VAL A 270 11.50 -26.80 5.46
CA VAL A 270 11.31 -25.65 4.61
C VAL A 270 9.81 -25.44 4.64
N ASP A 271 9.39 -24.27 5.05
CA ASP A 271 7.99 -23.89 5.07
C ASP A 271 7.44 -24.12 3.65
N GLU A 272 6.61 -25.15 3.47
CA GLU A 272 6.03 -25.52 2.17
C GLU A 272 4.82 -24.64 1.83
N ARG A 273 4.49 -23.66 2.69
CA ARG A 273 3.38 -22.75 2.47
C ARG A 273 3.64 -21.85 1.27
N ASP A 274 2.64 -21.75 0.39
CA ASP A 274 2.70 -20.79 -0.69
C ASP A 274 2.57 -19.34 -0.17
N TRP A 275 2.94 -18.36 -1.01
CA TRP A 275 2.93 -16.95 -0.60
C TRP A 275 1.52 -16.45 -0.22
N MET A 276 0.47 -17.06 -0.76
CA MET A 276 -0.92 -16.69 -0.45
C MET A 276 -1.32 -17.25 0.91
N GLN A 277 -0.92 -18.47 1.25
CA GLN A 277 -1.08 -19.05 2.57
C GLN A 277 -0.34 -18.23 3.63
N VAL A 278 0.91 -17.85 3.37
CA VAL A 278 1.65 -16.95 4.27
C VAL A 278 0.91 -15.63 4.45
N PHE A 279 0.38 -15.05 3.38
CA PHE A 279 -0.41 -13.81 3.48
C PHE A 279 -1.69 -14.00 4.31
N CYS A 280 -2.47 -15.06 4.08
CA CYS A 280 -3.69 -15.29 4.84
C CYS A 280 -3.40 -15.57 6.33
N GLU A 281 -2.51 -16.52 6.62
CA GLU A 281 -2.26 -17.02 7.99
C GLU A 281 -1.39 -16.07 8.82
N ASP A 282 -0.32 -15.52 8.24
CA ASP A 282 0.62 -14.70 9.01
C ASP A 282 0.24 -13.22 9.04
N LEU A 283 -0.62 -12.78 8.12
CA LEU A 283 -1.04 -11.39 8.01
C LEU A 283 -2.54 -11.20 8.24
N VAL A 284 -3.42 -11.74 7.40
CA VAL A 284 -4.86 -11.45 7.50
C VAL A 284 -5.48 -11.95 8.81
N GLU A 285 -5.16 -13.17 9.23
CA GLU A 285 -5.69 -13.76 10.49
C GLU A 285 -5.14 -13.11 11.76
N ARG A 286 -4.07 -12.30 11.66
CA ARG A 286 -3.40 -11.66 12.81
C ARG A 286 -3.74 -10.18 12.97
N LEU A 287 -4.49 -9.60 12.03
CA LEU A 287 -4.99 -8.23 12.09
C LEU A 287 -6.17 -8.12 13.06
#